data_AF-A0A8H7YYG5-F1
#
_entry.id   AF-A0A8H7YYG5-F1
#
_cell.length_a   1.000
_cell.length_b   1.000
_cell.length_c   1.000
_cell.angle_alpha   90.00
_cell.angle_beta   90.00
_cell.angle_gamma   90.00
#
_symmetry.space_group_name_H-M   'P 1'
#
loop_
_entity.id
_entity.type
_entity.pdbx_description
1 polymer ?
#
loop_
_entity_poly.entity_id
_entity_poly.type
_entity_poly.pdbx_seq_one_letter_code
_entity_poly.pdbx_strand_id
1 'polypeptide(L)'
;MSEVNPLLNTSQSVVVELAAPAISASTNQWEIRLTDPPVYYGSNLHEYHIFIRALERIYKLNPTQYDTDEVKIVYALGWLQKTIETT
;
A
#
# COMPACT_ATOMS: atom_id res chain seq x y z
N MET A 1 -46.40 46.24 -17.13
CA MET A 1 -46.54 47.08 -15.93
C MET A 1 -47.55 46.37 -15.03
N SER A 2 -47.27 45.87 -13.83
CA SER A 2 -46.18 46.12 -12.87
C SER A 2 -45.98 44.88 -12.00
N GLU A 3 -44.79 44.75 -11.41
CA GLU A 3 -44.41 43.80 -10.37
C GLU A 3 -45.33 43.85 -9.13
N VAL A 4 -45.40 42.77 -8.34
CA VAL A 4 -44.82 42.68 -6.98
C VAL A 4 -44.97 41.25 -6.44
N ASN A 5 -43.84 40.65 -6.06
CA ASN A 5 -43.70 39.40 -5.30
C ASN A 5 -44.16 39.57 -3.84
N PRO A 6 -44.80 38.55 -3.23
CA PRO A 6 -44.73 38.34 -1.81
C PRO A 6 -43.74 37.22 -1.46
N LEU A 7 -42.70 37.67 -0.76
CA LEU A 7 -41.76 36.97 0.12
C LEU A 7 -42.31 35.66 0.74
N LEU A 8 -41.68 34.52 0.46
CA LEU A 8 -41.77 33.33 1.32
C LEU A 8 -40.40 32.66 1.45
N ASN A 9 -39.66 33.16 2.43
CA ASN A 9 -38.83 32.41 3.38
C ASN A 9 -38.23 31.07 2.88
N THR A 10 -37.05 31.13 2.25
CA THR A 10 -36.19 29.95 2.11
C THR A 10 -35.09 30.04 3.16
N SER A 11 -35.11 29.07 4.06
CA SER A 11 -34.18 28.88 5.16
C SER A 11 -32.73 29.05 4.72
N GLN A 12 -32.03 29.98 5.35
CA GLN A 12 -30.57 30.10 5.27
C GLN A 12 -29.94 28.87 5.94
N SER A 13 -29.67 27.83 5.15
CA SER A 13 -28.73 26.79 5.55
C SER A 13 -27.34 27.37 5.37
N VAL A 14 -26.79 27.89 6.47
CA VAL A 14 -25.39 28.30 6.55
C VAL A 14 -24.55 27.04 6.38
N VAL A 15 -24.12 26.77 5.14
CA VAL A 15 -23.05 25.80 4.88
C VAL A 15 -21.79 26.46 5.44
N VAL A 16 -21.42 26.05 6.65
CA VAL A 16 -20.08 26.31 7.19
C VAL A 16 -19.11 25.61 6.27
N GLU A 17 -18.56 26.35 5.32
CA GLU A 17 -17.39 25.94 4.55
C GLU A 17 -16.22 25.88 5.53
N LEU A 18 -16.07 24.72 6.18
CA LEU A 18 -14.89 24.39 6.96
C LEU A 18 -13.76 24.21 5.95
N ALA A 19 -13.14 25.33 5.56
CA ALA A 19 -11.91 25.34 4.81
C ALA A 19 -10.86 24.62 5.65
N ALA A 20 -10.74 23.31 5.44
CA ALA A 20 -9.61 22.54 5.92
C ALA A 20 -8.36 23.23 5.36
N PRO A 21 -7.36 23.57 6.19
CA PRO A 21 -6.12 24.10 5.66
C PRO A 21 -5.60 23.06 4.67
N ALA A 22 -5.38 23.49 3.42
CA ALA A 22 -4.69 22.69 2.43
C ALA A 22 -3.31 22.38 3.03
N ILE A 23 -3.18 21.23 3.68
CA ILE A 23 -1.90 20.66 4.02
C ILE A 23 -1.29 20.39 2.66
N SER A 24 -0.47 21.33 2.22
CA SER A 24 0.46 21.13 1.11
C SER A 24 1.33 19.98 1.56
N ALA A 25 0.92 18.77 1.17
CA ALA A 25 1.67 17.56 1.38
C ALA A 25 2.92 17.73 0.52
N SER A 26 3.94 18.35 1.10
CA SER A 26 5.31 18.13 0.69
C SER A 26 5.48 16.63 0.72
N THR A 27 5.37 16.02 -0.45
CA THR A 27 5.69 14.63 -0.70
C THR A 27 7.20 14.52 -0.52
N ASN A 28 7.64 14.51 0.74
CA ASN A 28 8.86 13.85 1.12
C ASN A 28 8.64 12.39 0.71
N GLN A 29 8.92 12.07 -0.55
CA GLN A 29 9.01 10.70 -1.03
C GLN A 29 10.21 10.10 -0.31
N TRP A 30 9.97 9.54 0.87
CA TRP A 30 10.93 8.63 1.47
C TRP A 30 11.03 7.48 0.47
N GLU A 31 12.10 7.45 -0.30
CA GLU A 31 12.45 6.33 -1.16
C GLU A 31 12.72 5.15 -0.22
N ILE A 32 11.68 4.37 0.03
CA ILE A 32 11.79 3.15 0.82
C ILE A 32 12.65 2.21 -0.02
N ARG A 33 13.94 2.13 0.30
CA ARG A 33 14.83 1.13 -0.28
C ARG A 33 14.27 -0.24 0.05
N LEU A 34 13.73 -0.88 -0.99
CA LEU A 34 13.13 -2.18 -0.87
C LEU A 34 14.25 -3.20 -1.00
N THR A 35 14.67 -3.75 0.13
CA THR A 35 15.66 -4.83 0.13
C THR A 35 14.97 -6.12 -0.30
N ASP A 36 15.65 -6.89 -1.13
CA ASP A 36 15.28 -8.27 -1.43
C ASP A 36 15.12 -9.11 -0.14
N PRO A 37 14.32 -10.18 -0.18
CA PRO A 37 14.15 -11.06 0.96
C PRO A 37 15.48 -11.77 1.28
N PRO A 38 15.73 -12.09 2.55
CA PRO A 38 16.86 -12.96 2.89
C PRO A 38 16.63 -14.37 2.33
N VAL A 39 17.72 -15.07 2.02
CA VAL A 39 17.67 -16.49 1.63
C VAL A 39 17.02 -17.31 2.74
N TYR A 40 16.09 -18.19 2.37
CA TYR A 40 15.37 -19.08 3.26
C TYR A 40 15.89 -20.52 3.18
N TYR A 41 16.38 -21.02 4.30
CA TYR A 41 16.96 -22.35 4.50
C TYR A 41 15.97 -23.32 5.17
N GLY A 42 14.84 -22.83 5.68
CA GLY A 42 13.87 -23.67 6.39
C GLY A 42 14.33 -24.13 7.77
N SER A 43 15.23 -23.40 8.42
CA SER A 43 15.88 -23.84 9.67
C SER A 43 15.01 -23.64 10.90
N ASN A 44 14.20 -22.58 10.95
CA ASN A 44 13.33 -22.29 12.09
C ASN A 44 12.14 -21.37 11.74
N LEU A 45 11.20 -21.25 12.68
CA LEU A 45 9.97 -20.47 12.53
C LEU A 45 10.20 -18.95 12.50
N HIS A 46 11.25 -18.46 13.16
CA HIS A 46 11.60 -17.04 13.10
C HIS A 46 12.06 -16.64 11.70
N GLU A 47 12.90 -17.48 11.09
CA GLU A 47 13.37 -17.34 9.71
C GLU A 47 12.20 -17.34 8.71
N TYR A 48 11.27 -18.29 8.86
CA TYR A 48 10.04 -18.35 8.06
C TYR A 48 9.25 -17.03 8.12
N HIS A 49 9.05 -16.48 9.32
CA HIS A 49 8.31 -15.23 9.49
C HIS A 49 8.99 -14.01 8.88
N ILE A 50 10.33 -13.97 8.91
CA ILE A 50 11.08 -12.89 8.25
C ILE A 50 10.92 -13.01 6.74
N PHE A 51 11.11 -14.22 6.21
CA PHE A 51 11.02 -14.50 4.78
C PHE A 51 9.66 -14.13 4.20
N ILE A 52 8.56 -14.63 4.79
CA ILE A 52 7.20 -14.35 4.31
C ILE A 52 6.88 -12.85 4.37
N ARG A 53 7.22 -12.16 5.47
CA ARG A 53 6.96 -10.71 5.58
C ARG A 53 7.73 -9.89 4.55
N ALA A 54 8.95 -10.30 4.20
CA ALA A 54 9.72 -9.64 3.16
C ALA A 54 9.05 -9.79 1.79
N LEU A 55 8.60 -11.01 1.45
CA LEU A 55 7.85 -11.27 0.20
C LEU A 55 6.55 -10.48 0.14
N GLU A 56 5.73 -10.53 1.19
CA GLU A 56 4.46 -9.79 1.27
C GLU A 56 4.66 -8.28 1.05
N ARG A 57 5.71 -7.72 1.66
CA ARG A 57 6.06 -6.30 1.49
C ARG A 57 6.43 -5.99 0.05
N ILE A 58 7.20 -6.85 -0.60
CA ILE A 58 7.64 -6.65 -1.99
C ILE A 58 6.45 -6.69 -2.96
N TYR A 59 5.57 -7.66 -2.80
CA TYR A 59 4.37 -7.79 -3.64
C TYR A 59 3.42 -6.61 -3.45
N LYS A 60 3.25 -6.15 -2.20
CA LYS A 60 2.40 -5.00 -1.89
C LYS A 60 2.93 -3.70 -2.48
N LEU A 61 4.25 -3.54 -2.56
CA LEU A 61 4.88 -2.31 -3.04
C LEU A 61 5.11 -2.29 -4.55
N ASN A 62 5.10 -3.45 -5.22
CA ASN A 62 5.27 -3.57 -6.67
C ASN A 62 4.14 -4.40 -7.31
N PRO A 63 2.87 -3.97 -7.20
CA PRO A 63 1.72 -4.77 -7.62
C PRO A 63 1.67 -5.03 -9.13
N THR A 64 2.29 -4.17 -9.95
CA THR A 64 2.38 -4.37 -11.42
C THR A 64 3.46 -5.35 -11.81
N GLN A 65 4.52 -5.52 -11.01
CA GLN A 65 5.61 -6.45 -11.27
C GLN A 65 5.27 -7.87 -10.80
N TYR A 66 4.47 -8.00 -9.74
CA TYR A 66 4.07 -9.27 -9.14
C TYR A 66 2.53 -9.41 -9.15
N ASP A 67 1.93 -9.14 -10.31
CA ASP A 67 0.48 -9.09 -10.50
C ASP A 67 -0.19 -10.48 -10.42
N THR A 68 0.55 -11.50 -10.85
CA THR A 68 0.11 -12.90 -10.89
C THR A 68 0.79 -13.74 -9.82
N ASP A 69 0.09 -14.78 -9.37
CA ASP A 69 0.64 -15.71 -8.38
C ASP A 69 1.81 -16.52 -8.94
N GLU A 70 1.82 -16.80 -10.24
CA GLU A 70 2.92 -17.47 -10.93
C GLU A 70 4.23 -16.69 -10.81
N VAL A 71 4.19 -15.37 -11.05
CA VAL A 71 5.39 -14.51 -10.94
C VAL A 71 5.85 -14.40 -9.49
N LYS A 72 4.92 -14.29 -8.52
CA LYS A 72 5.25 -14.33 -7.09
C LYS A 72 5.94 -15.64 -6.70
N ILE A 73 5.41 -16.77 -7.17
CA ILE A 73 5.98 -18.09 -6.88
C ILE A 73 7.40 -18.19 -7.46
N VAL A 74 7.59 -17.84 -8.73
CA VAL A 74 8.91 -17.88 -9.39
C VAL A 74 9.93 -17.00 -8.66
N TYR A 75 9.53 -15.79 -8.26
CA TYR A 75 10.40 -14.90 -7.49
C TYR A 75 10.75 -15.50 -6.13
N ALA A 76 9.77 -16.01 -5.37
CA ALA A 76 9.99 -16.63 -4.07
C ALA A 76 10.91 -17.85 -4.14
N LEU A 77 10.78 -18.68 -5.18
CA LEU A 77 11.63 -19.86 -5.41
C LEU A 77 13.11 -19.50 -5.54
N GLY A 78 13.44 -18.33 -6.10
CA GLY A 78 14.83 -17.87 -6.24
C GLY A 78 15.57 -17.65 -4.92
N TRP A 79 14.83 -17.57 -3.82
CA TRP A 79 15.36 -17.33 -2.47
C TRP A 79 15.38 -18.57 -1.58
N LEU A 80 14.91 -19.71 -2.10
CA LEU A 80 14.93 -20.96 -1.35
C LEU A 80 16.29 -21.64 -1.49
N GLN A 81 17.02 -21.78 -0.40
CA GLN A 81 18.19 -22.66 -0.36
C GLN A 81 17.72 -24.05 0.06
N LYS A 82 17.86 -25.03 -0.83
CA LYS A 82 17.67 -26.43 -0.46
C LYS A 82 18.80 -26.80 0.50
N THR A 83 18.47 -27.14 1.75
CA THR A 83 19.36 -27.95 2.59
C THR A 83 19.50 -29.30 1.89
N ILE A 84 20.60 -29.47 1.16
CA ILE A 84 20.96 -30.77 0.63
C ILE A 84 21.38 -31.57 1.86
N GLU A 85 20.54 -32.50 2.31
CA GLU A 85 20.96 -33.50 3.27
C GLU A 85 22.08 -34.31 2.61
N THR A 86 23.33 -33.97 2.92
CA THR A 86 24.50 -34.76 2.56
C THR A 86 24.39 -36.07 3.36
N THR A 87 23.84 -37.10 2.73
CA THR A 87 23.84 -38.47 3.27
C THR A 87 25.16 -39.15 2.94
#